data_AF-A0A7D7QHD5-F1
#
_entry.id   AF-A0A7D7QHD5-F1
#
_cell.length_a   1.000
_cell.length_b   1.000
_cell.length_c   1.000
_cell.angle_alpha   90.00
_cell.angle_beta   90.00
_cell.angle_gamma   90.00
#
_symmetry.space_group_name_H-M   'P 1'
#
loop_
_entity.id
_entity.type
_entity.pdbx_description
1 polymer ?
#
loop_
_entity_poly.entity_id
_entity_poly.type
_entity_poly.pdbx_seq_one_letter_code
_entity_poly.pdbx_strand_id
1 'polypeptide(L)'
;MSRTLVASDQGVKLARKALKARNLTQTDFAMEVGLGYTTVNNFLNSKPIYRTNFQEICVFLGLDWQDIAAFGEEAETQELTPLDKLWQQLQLLSSPTEQMGLVLVKEETLGWGQKIPSRYEKSVQVGSFIRFEVNLETPGYLLLLQKDTSGQLWCFCPSCFAPQPQLNTGKTTLPQEGSPITSFPIEGEPGKEEIIAVLTKEVPALDWLRQENDEVLKLEASHLIELLKYVTERGDYQLWYTDYMVIAR
;
A
#
# COMPACT_ATOMS: atom_id res chain seq x y z
N MET A 1 -11.95 -29.69 11.10
CA MET A 1 -12.92 -28.57 11.15
C MET A 1 -12.23 -27.36 11.78
N SER A 2 -12.30 -26.18 11.17
CA SER A 2 -11.64 -24.98 11.70
C SER A 2 -12.23 -24.56 13.06
N ARG A 3 -11.37 -24.11 13.99
CA ARG A 3 -11.77 -23.57 15.30
C ARG A 3 -12.32 -22.14 15.21
N THR A 4 -12.09 -21.48 14.08
CA THR A 4 -12.52 -20.10 13.81
C THR A 4 -13.41 -20.05 12.57
N LEU A 5 -14.28 -19.04 12.52
CA LEU A 5 -15.15 -18.74 11.39
C LEU A 5 -14.99 -17.27 10.99
N VAL A 6 -15.22 -17.00 9.71
CA VAL A 6 -15.25 -15.66 9.11
C VAL A 6 -16.63 -15.44 8.51
N ALA A 7 -17.18 -14.24 8.70
CA ALA A 7 -18.44 -13.85 8.07
C ALA A 7 -18.14 -13.47 6.62
N SER A 8 -18.93 -13.97 5.68
CA SER A 8 -18.87 -13.49 4.30
C SER A 8 -19.28 -12.02 4.21
N ASP A 9 -18.89 -11.31 3.16
CA ASP A 9 -19.31 -9.91 2.96
C ASP A 9 -20.84 -9.76 2.95
N GLN A 10 -21.53 -10.76 2.35
CA GLN A 10 -22.98 -10.82 2.36
C GLN A 10 -23.51 -11.10 3.78
N GLY A 11 -22.87 -11.99 4.52
CA GLY A 11 -23.17 -12.26 5.93
C GLY A 11 -23.02 -11.03 6.83
N VAL A 12 -21.96 -10.24 6.65
CA VAL A 12 -21.75 -8.97 7.37
C VAL A 12 -22.84 -7.96 7.05
N LYS A 13 -23.27 -7.84 5.78
CA LYS A 13 -24.39 -6.96 5.39
C LYS A 13 -25.69 -7.36 6.10
N LEU A 14 -25.98 -8.66 6.18
CA LEU A 14 -27.16 -9.19 6.89
C LEU A 14 -27.07 -8.91 8.40
N ALA A 15 -25.92 -9.14 9.01
CA ALA A 15 -25.70 -8.85 10.42
C ALA A 15 -25.86 -7.36 10.75
N ARG A 16 -25.29 -6.47 9.93
CA ARG A 16 -25.44 -5.01 10.10
C ARG A 16 -26.90 -4.57 9.92
N LYS A 17 -27.65 -5.20 9.01
CA LYS A 17 -29.08 -4.94 8.84
C LYS A 17 -29.87 -5.37 10.08
N ALA A 18 -29.57 -6.53 10.66
CA ALA A 18 -30.21 -7.03 11.88
C ALA A 18 -29.93 -6.12 13.09
N LEU A 19 -28.69 -5.63 13.24
CA LEU A 19 -28.34 -4.66 14.29
C LEU A 19 -29.13 -3.34 14.15
N LYS A 20 -29.20 -2.79 12.94
CA LYS A 20 -29.97 -1.57 12.66
C LYS A 20 -31.45 -1.76 12.94
N ALA A 21 -32.03 -2.91 12.61
CA ALA A 21 -33.44 -3.21 12.87
C ALA A 21 -33.78 -3.28 14.37
N ARG A 22 -32.77 -3.48 15.22
CA ARG A 22 -32.91 -3.54 16.68
C ARG A 22 -32.42 -2.27 17.40
N ASN A 23 -32.04 -1.23 16.65
CA ASN A 23 -31.48 0.02 17.19
C ASN A 23 -30.25 -0.17 18.09
N LEU A 24 -29.46 -1.23 17.87
CA LEU A 24 -28.28 -1.51 18.69
C LEU A 24 -27.02 -0.89 18.09
N THR A 25 -26.22 -0.21 18.92
CA THR A 25 -24.84 0.13 18.58
C THR A 25 -23.92 -1.08 18.73
N GLN A 26 -22.71 -1.04 18.16
CA GLN A 26 -21.76 -2.15 18.33
C GLN A 26 -21.34 -2.35 19.80
N THR A 27 -21.30 -1.27 20.58
CA THR A 27 -20.99 -1.31 22.01
C THR A 27 -22.12 -1.97 22.79
N ASP A 28 -23.36 -1.57 22.54
CA ASP A 28 -24.55 -2.17 23.18
C ASP A 28 -24.67 -3.65 22.81
N PHE A 29 -24.47 -3.95 21.53
CA PHE A 29 -24.49 -5.33 21.05
C PHE A 29 -23.42 -6.20 21.72
N ALA A 30 -22.19 -5.70 21.88
CA ALA A 30 -21.13 -6.41 22.59
C ALA A 30 -21.49 -6.70 24.05
N MET A 31 -22.10 -5.73 24.75
CA MET A 31 -22.58 -5.92 26.11
C MET A 31 -23.72 -6.95 26.19
N GLU A 32 -24.69 -6.88 25.28
CA GLU A 32 -25.87 -7.75 25.29
C GLU A 32 -25.55 -9.21 24.94
N VAL A 33 -24.58 -9.44 24.05
CA VAL A 33 -24.11 -10.79 23.72
C VAL A 33 -23.05 -11.31 24.71
N GLY A 34 -22.57 -10.45 25.63
CA GLY A 34 -21.56 -10.81 26.64
C GLY A 34 -20.16 -11.04 26.05
N LEU A 35 -19.86 -10.48 24.88
CA LEU A 35 -18.57 -10.62 24.20
C LEU A 35 -17.77 -9.32 24.26
N GLY A 36 -16.44 -9.45 24.16
CA GLY A 36 -15.59 -8.27 24.03
C GLY A 36 -15.91 -7.48 22.76
N TYR A 37 -15.91 -6.15 22.86
CA TYR A 37 -16.11 -5.24 21.71
C TYR A 37 -15.23 -5.62 20.51
N THR A 38 -13.98 -6.00 20.76
CA THR A 38 -13.04 -6.46 19.72
C THR A 38 -13.52 -7.69 18.96
N THR A 39 -14.22 -8.62 19.62
CA THR A 39 -14.78 -9.83 19.00
C THR A 39 -15.95 -9.48 18.09
N VAL A 40 -16.85 -8.62 18.55
CA VAL A 40 -17.98 -8.10 17.75
C VAL A 40 -17.47 -7.28 16.56
N ASN A 41 -16.49 -6.41 16.79
CA ASN A 41 -15.87 -5.63 15.74
C ASN A 41 -15.16 -6.52 14.71
N ASN A 42 -14.48 -7.58 15.14
CA ASN A 42 -13.86 -8.54 14.24
C ASN A 42 -14.90 -9.26 13.37
N PHE A 43 -16.00 -9.73 13.97
CA PHE A 43 -17.10 -10.34 13.23
C PHE A 43 -17.69 -9.41 12.15
N LEU A 44 -17.95 -8.15 12.48
CA LEU A 44 -18.54 -7.17 11.57
C LEU A 44 -17.57 -6.65 10.49
N ASN A 45 -16.29 -6.98 10.59
CA ASN A 45 -15.25 -6.61 9.62
C ASN A 45 -14.64 -7.84 8.94
N SER A 46 -15.38 -8.95 8.88
CA SER A 46 -14.96 -10.20 8.22
C SER A 46 -13.60 -10.74 8.73
N LYS A 47 -13.28 -10.53 10.02
CA LYS A 47 -12.08 -11.07 10.65
C LYS A 47 -12.37 -12.39 11.36
N PRO A 48 -11.41 -13.33 11.43
CA PRO A 48 -11.60 -14.61 12.10
C PRO A 48 -11.93 -14.43 13.58
N ILE A 49 -12.99 -15.11 14.03
CA ILE A 49 -13.33 -15.23 15.44
C ILE A 49 -13.60 -16.69 15.80
N TYR A 50 -13.53 -17.03 17.08
CA TYR A 50 -13.85 -18.38 17.55
C TYR A 50 -15.26 -18.79 17.12
N ARG A 51 -15.39 -20.03 16.66
CA ARG A 51 -16.66 -20.58 16.18
C ARG A 51 -17.79 -20.43 17.22
N THR A 52 -17.49 -20.59 18.50
CA THR A 52 -18.45 -20.40 19.60
C THR A 52 -19.01 -18.98 19.60
N ASN A 53 -18.12 -17.98 19.58
CA ASN A 53 -18.50 -16.57 19.58
C ASN A 53 -19.25 -16.19 18.30
N PHE A 54 -18.88 -16.77 17.17
CA PHE A 54 -19.57 -16.57 15.89
C PHE A 54 -21.01 -17.06 15.94
N GLN A 55 -21.21 -18.27 16.46
CA GLN A 55 -22.53 -18.87 16.62
C GLN A 55 -23.37 -18.08 17.62
N GLU A 56 -22.79 -17.64 18.75
CA GLU A 56 -23.47 -16.80 19.74
C GLU A 56 -23.96 -15.48 19.14
N ILE A 57 -23.12 -14.82 18.33
CA ILE A 57 -23.48 -13.60 17.60
C ILE A 57 -24.64 -13.86 16.62
N CYS A 58 -24.56 -14.92 15.81
CA CYS A 58 -25.61 -15.26 14.84
C CYS A 58 -26.94 -15.61 15.53
N VAL A 59 -26.89 -16.39 16.62
CA VAL A 59 -28.06 -16.74 17.45
C VAL A 59 -28.69 -15.46 18.01
N PHE A 60 -27.89 -14.56 18.56
CA PHE A 60 -28.39 -13.29 19.07
C PHE A 60 -29.11 -12.50 17.97
N LEU A 61 -28.50 -12.37 16.79
CA LEU A 61 -29.05 -11.63 15.66
C LEU A 61 -30.23 -12.33 14.96
N GLY A 62 -30.53 -13.58 15.30
CA GLY A 62 -31.58 -14.38 14.66
C GLY A 62 -31.22 -14.81 13.24
N LEU A 63 -29.95 -15.06 12.98
CA LEU A 63 -29.39 -15.46 11.69
C LEU A 63 -28.86 -16.90 11.77
N ASP A 64 -29.01 -17.69 10.70
CA ASP A 64 -28.32 -18.98 10.64
C ASP A 64 -26.84 -18.75 10.38
N TRP A 65 -25.98 -19.23 11.29
CA TRP A 65 -24.54 -19.07 11.16
C TRP A 65 -23.98 -19.72 9.88
N GLN A 66 -24.69 -20.71 9.30
CA GLN A 66 -24.32 -21.35 8.03
C GLN A 66 -24.57 -20.45 6.81
N ASP A 67 -25.53 -19.53 6.90
CA ASP A 67 -25.80 -18.57 5.83
C ASP A 67 -24.90 -17.33 5.94
N ILE A 68 -24.32 -17.10 7.12
CA ILE A 68 -23.45 -15.95 7.41
C ILE A 68 -21.97 -16.30 7.21
N ALA A 69 -21.55 -17.49 7.64
CA ALA A 69 -20.16 -17.89 7.52
C ALA A 69 -19.77 -18.15 6.07
N ALA A 70 -18.55 -17.76 5.71
CA ALA A 70 -17.94 -18.16 4.46
C ALA A 70 -17.54 -19.64 4.55
N PHE A 71 -18.23 -20.52 3.82
CA PHE A 71 -17.84 -21.91 3.62
C PHE A 71 -17.33 -22.08 2.19
N GLY A 72 -16.05 -22.40 2.05
CA GLY A 72 -15.43 -22.48 0.72
C GLY A 72 -14.86 -21.14 0.27
N GLU A 73 -14.01 -20.57 1.11
CA GLU A 73 -12.71 -20.02 0.79
C GLU A 73 -12.07 -19.82 2.16
N GLU A 74 -10.89 -20.40 2.33
CA GLU A 74 -10.14 -20.30 3.57
C GLU A 74 -10.09 -18.83 3.98
N ALA A 75 -10.47 -18.55 5.22
CA ALA A 75 -10.22 -17.25 5.83
C ALA A 75 -8.82 -16.80 5.42
N GLU A 76 -8.73 -15.70 4.68
CA GLU A 76 -7.47 -15.10 4.29
C GLU A 76 -6.66 -14.73 5.55
N THR A 77 -5.94 -15.69 6.14
CA THR A 77 -4.49 -15.54 6.10
C THR A 77 -4.18 -15.52 4.62
N GLN A 78 -4.13 -14.32 4.02
CA GLN A 78 -3.52 -14.19 2.71
C GLN A 78 -2.17 -14.87 2.86
N GLU A 79 -2.00 -16.06 2.26
CA GLU A 79 -0.66 -16.51 1.96
C GLU A 79 -0.13 -15.43 1.04
N LEU A 80 0.57 -14.45 1.63
CA LEU A 80 1.24 -13.39 0.92
C LEU A 80 1.93 -14.07 -0.26
N THR A 81 1.68 -13.55 -1.46
CA THR A 81 2.34 -14.09 -2.63
C THR A 81 3.85 -14.07 -2.37
N PRO A 82 4.64 -14.95 -2.99
CA PRO A 82 6.09 -14.89 -2.85
C PRO A 82 6.63 -13.47 -3.08
N LEU A 83 6.01 -12.72 -4.00
CA LEU A 83 6.32 -11.33 -4.27
C LEU A 83 6.00 -10.39 -3.09
N ASP A 84 4.83 -10.54 -2.46
CA ASP A 84 4.44 -9.76 -1.29
C ASP A 84 5.35 -10.01 -0.08
N LYS A 85 5.77 -11.26 0.13
CA LYS A 85 6.72 -11.61 1.21
C LYS A 85 8.06 -10.91 1.02
N LEU A 86 8.56 -10.87 -0.21
CA LEU A 86 9.80 -10.18 -0.56
C LEU A 86 9.66 -8.66 -0.40
N TRP A 87 8.52 -8.10 -0.83
CA TRP A 87 8.21 -6.68 -0.61
C TRP A 87 8.19 -6.33 0.88
N GLN A 88 7.54 -7.14 1.72
CA GLN A 88 7.53 -6.93 3.17
C GLN A 88 8.93 -6.99 3.79
N GLN A 89 9.81 -7.86 3.30
CA GLN A 89 11.21 -7.89 3.75
C GLN A 89 11.93 -6.58 3.42
N LEU A 90 11.76 -6.05 2.21
CA LEU A 90 12.31 -4.74 1.83
C LEU A 90 11.73 -3.62 2.70
N GLN A 91 10.42 -3.64 2.96
CA GLN A 91 9.77 -2.67 3.85
C GLN A 91 10.36 -2.72 5.27
N LEU A 92 10.58 -3.91 5.83
CA LEU A 92 11.17 -4.08 7.16
C LEU A 92 12.61 -3.56 7.26
N LEU A 93 13.35 -3.59 6.15
CA LEU A 93 14.70 -3.01 6.05
C LEU A 93 14.68 -1.49 5.80
N SER A 94 13.51 -0.93 5.45
CA SER A 94 13.36 0.46 5.08
C SER A 94 12.98 1.33 6.28
N SER A 95 13.45 2.57 6.27
CA SER A 95 13.04 3.59 7.25
C SER A 95 11.95 4.49 6.66
N PRO A 96 10.85 4.78 7.39
CA PRO A 96 9.94 5.86 7.01
C PRO A 96 10.69 7.18 6.86
N THR A 97 10.33 7.99 5.86
CA THR A 97 11.03 9.26 5.60
C THR A 97 10.10 10.40 5.23
N GLU A 98 10.55 11.63 5.49
CA GLU A 98 9.97 12.88 4.98
C GLU A 98 10.82 13.51 3.87
N GLN A 99 11.83 12.80 3.38
CA GLN A 99 12.71 13.25 2.29
C GLN A 99 12.17 12.88 0.91
N MET A 100 11.09 12.09 0.83
CA MET A 100 10.43 11.78 -0.44
C MET A 100 8.91 11.70 -0.29
N GLY A 101 8.21 11.94 -1.39
CA GLY A 101 6.76 11.80 -1.42
C GLY A 101 6.11 12.52 -2.59
N LEU A 102 4.78 12.57 -2.56
CA LEU A 102 3.97 13.05 -3.65
C LEU A 102 3.71 14.53 -3.57
N VAL A 103 3.66 15.16 -4.74
CA VAL A 103 3.25 16.56 -4.91
C VAL A 103 2.19 16.63 -5.99
N LEU A 104 1.05 17.26 -5.69
CA LEU A 104 0.01 17.54 -6.66
C LEU A 104 0.46 18.62 -7.65
N VAL A 105 0.27 18.34 -8.94
CA VAL A 105 0.40 19.35 -9.98
C VAL A 105 -0.89 20.15 -9.99
N LYS A 106 -0.88 21.31 -9.34
CA LYS A 106 -1.98 22.28 -9.43
C LYS A 106 -1.79 23.10 -10.69
N GLU A 107 -2.86 23.28 -11.47
CA GLU A 107 -2.90 24.39 -12.44
C GLU A 107 -2.64 25.69 -11.66
N GLU A 108 -1.80 26.58 -12.19
CA GLU A 108 -1.45 27.85 -11.54
C GLU A 108 -2.70 28.73 -11.42
N THR A 109 -3.50 28.53 -10.39
CA THR A 109 -4.49 29.53 -9.98
C THR A 109 -3.73 30.62 -9.23
N LEU A 110 -3.75 31.85 -9.76
CA LEU A 110 -3.14 33.05 -9.17
C LEU A 110 -3.51 33.18 -7.68
N GLY A 111 -2.64 32.69 -6.79
CA GLY A 111 -2.92 32.55 -5.37
C GLY A 111 -1.83 33.16 -4.52
N TRP A 112 -2.11 34.36 -3.98
CA TRP A 112 -1.35 34.96 -2.88
C TRP A 112 -1.75 34.24 -1.58
N GLY A 113 -0.98 33.25 -1.11
CA GLY A 113 -1.39 32.50 0.08
C GLY A 113 -0.36 31.55 0.68
N GLN A 114 -0.28 31.58 2.01
CA GLN A 114 0.69 31.00 2.94
C GLN A 114 1.15 29.56 2.69
N LYS A 115 2.46 29.32 2.88
CA LYS A 115 3.06 27.98 2.99
C LYS A 115 2.55 27.29 4.25
N ILE A 116 1.81 26.20 4.09
CA ILE A 116 1.36 25.32 5.17
C ILE A 116 2.12 23.98 5.09
N PRO A 117 2.51 23.34 6.21
CA PRO A 117 3.70 22.51 6.31
C PRO A 117 3.41 21.00 6.36
N SER A 118 2.91 20.43 5.27
CA SER A 118 3.22 19.04 4.92
C SER A 118 3.95 19.06 3.58
N ARG A 119 5.21 18.61 3.55
CA ARG A 119 6.02 18.64 2.31
C ARG A 119 5.39 17.80 1.18
N TYR A 120 4.69 16.72 1.55
CA TYR A 120 4.16 15.72 0.62
C TYR A 120 2.73 15.31 0.95
N GLU A 121 1.95 15.02 -0.09
CA GLU A 121 0.56 14.58 0.00
C GLU A 121 0.48 13.14 0.53
N LYS A 122 -0.49 12.89 1.41
CA LYS A 122 -0.79 11.54 1.95
C LYS A 122 -1.98 10.87 1.29
N SER A 123 -2.76 11.64 0.53
CA SER A 123 -3.88 11.14 -0.24
C SER A 123 -4.06 11.95 -1.52
N VAL A 124 -4.41 11.28 -2.61
CA VAL A 124 -4.63 11.90 -3.92
C VAL A 124 -5.88 11.32 -4.56
N GLN A 125 -6.63 12.15 -5.29
CA GLN A 125 -7.86 11.72 -5.97
C GLN A 125 -7.56 11.13 -7.35
N VAL A 126 -8.28 10.09 -7.73
CA VAL A 126 -8.29 9.59 -9.12
C VAL A 126 -8.62 10.74 -10.08
N GLY A 127 -7.84 10.85 -11.16
CA GLY A 127 -7.89 11.95 -12.13
C GLY A 127 -7.00 13.15 -11.78
N SER A 128 -6.30 13.14 -10.65
CA SER A 128 -5.26 14.13 -10.35
C SER A 128 -3.98 13.85 -11.13
N PHE A 129 -3.14 14.87 -11.29
CA PHE A 129 -1.78 14.72 -11.80
C PHE A 129 -0.78 14.95 -10.67
N ILE A 130 0.20 14.07 -10.53
CA ILE A 130 1.21 14.13 -9.47
C ILE A 130 2.62 14.16 -10.04
N ARG A 131 3.55 14.62 -9.20
CA ARG A 131 4.98 14.34 -9.31
C ARG A 131 5.43 13.64 -8.04
N PHE A 132 6.45 12.81 -8.15
CA PHE A 132 7.14 12.26 -6.99
C PHE A 132 8.43 13.02 -6.77
N GLU A 133 8.70 13.46 -5.55
CA GLU A 133 9.93 14.16 -5.23
C GLU A 133 10.79 13.30 -4.31
N VAL A 134 12.11 13.38 -4.50
CA VAL A 134 13.13 12.82 -3.62
C VAL A 134 14.14 13.91 -3.32
N ASN A 135 14.48 14.11 -2.06
CA ASN A 135 15.46 15.09 -1.60
C ASN A 135 16.65 14.39 -0.96
N LEU A 136 17.76 14.31 -1.69
CA LEU A 136 18.97 13.63 -1.23
C LEU A 136 19.89 14.58 -0.46
N GLU A 137 20.44 14.11 0.66
CA GLU A 137 21.49 14.84 1.39
C GLU A 137 22.88 14.61 0.78
N THR A 138 23.11 13.42 0.23
CA THR A 138 24.35 13.04 -0.45
C THR A 138 24.07 12.57 -1.86
N PRO A 139 24.98 12.79 -2.83
CA PRO A 139 24.85 12.22 -4.16
C PRO A 139 24.81 10.70 -4.11
N GLY A 140 24.09 10.08 -5.04
CA GLY A 140 23.93 8.64 -5.09
C GLY A 140 23.08 8.17 -6.25
N TYR A 141 23.05 6.87 -6.45
CA TYR A 141 22.19 6.19 -7.40
C TYR A 141 20.85 5.87 -6.74
N LEU A 142 19.75 6.25 -7.41
CA LEU A 142 18.38 6.00 -6.95
C LEU A 142 17.77 4.82 -7.70
N LEU A 143 17.26 3.86 -6.93
CA LEU A 143 16.21 2.96 -7.38
C LEU A 143 14.90 3.33 -6.73
N LEU A 144 13.86 3.53 -7.53
CA LEU A 144 12.52 3.84 -7.02
C LEU A 144 11.56 2.74 -7.44
N LEU A 145 11.01 2.04 -6.45
CA LEU A 145 10.10 0.93 -6.63
C LEU A 145 8.72 1.33 -6.11
N GLN A 146 7.67 0.98 -6.84
CA GLN A 146 6.29 1.23 -6.48
C GLN A 146 5.50 -0.07 -6.45
N LYS A 147 4.67 -0.23 -5.42
CA LYS A 147 3.55 -1.16 -5.39
C LYS A 147 2.26 -0.40 -5.61
N ASP A 148 1.58 -0.72 -6.71
CA ASP A 148 0.30 -0.11 -7.04
C ASP A 148 -0.85 -0.71 -6.22
N THR A 149 -2.05 -0.13 -6.39
CA THR A 149 -3.25 -0.57 -5.66
C THR A 149 -3.71 -1.98 -6.01
N SER A 150 -3.25 -2.53 -7.15
CA SER A 150 -3.50 -3.93 -7.55
C SER A 150 -2.47 -4.91 -6.98
N GLY A 151 -1.43 -4.40 -6.31
CA GLY A 151 -0.32 -5.18 -5.77
C GLY A 151 0.78 -5.50 -6.77
N GLN A 152 0.72 -4.96 -7.99
CA GLN A 152 1.81 -5.11 -8.95
C GLN A 152 2.96 -4.17 -8.58
N LEU A 153 4.18 -4.63 -8.89
CA LEU A 153 5.41 -3.94 -8.56
C LEU A 153 6.10 -3.42 -9.81
N TRP A 154 6.61 -2.20 -9.72
CA TRP A 154 7.19 -1.48 -10.83
C TRP A 154 8.47 -0.76 -10.43
N CYS A 155 9.44 -0.68 -11.32
CA CYS A 155 10.66 0.11 -11.15
C CYS A 155 10.53 1.42 -11.94
N PHE A 156 10.34 2.52 -11.23
CA PHE A 156 10.18 3.87 -11.79
C PHE A 156 11.50 4.61 -11.96
N CYS A 157 12.55 4.18 -11.26
CA CYS A 157 13.91 4.66 -11.46
C CYS A 157 14.87 3.49 -11.25
N PRO A 158 15.80 3.20 -12.18
CA PRO A 158 15.86 3.76 -13.54
C PRO A 158 14.63 3.37 -14.39
N SER A 159 14.15 4.28 -15.24
CA SER A 159 13.12 4.02 -16.25
C SER A 159 13.07 5.16 -17.28
N CYS A 160 12.17 5.08 -18.26
CA CYS A 160 11.88 6.20 -19.17
C CYS A 160 11.39 7.47 -18.44
N PHE A 161 10.90 7.38 -17.21
CA PHE A 161 10.53 8.53 -16.39
C PHE A 161 11.71 9.14 -15.62
N ALA A 162 12.84 8.43 -15.54
CA ALA A 162 14.03 8.84 -14.81
C ALA A 162 15.30 8.48 -15.60
N PRO A 163 15.57 9.16 -16.74
CA PRO A 163 16.75 8.92 -17.58
C PRO A 163 18.09 9.11 -16.85
N GLN A 164 18.12 9.85 -15.73
CA GLN A 164 19.31 10.07 -14.92
C GLN A 164 19.10 9.53 -13.50
N PRO A 165 19.32 8.21 -13.27
CA PRO A 165 19.18 7.61 -11.94
C PRO A 165 20.31 7.98 -10.97
N GLN A 166 21.45 8.45 -11.49
CA GLN A 166 22.53 9.00 -10.67
C GLN A 166 22.22 10.46 -10.33
N LEU A 167 21.91 10.71 -9.05
CA LEU A 167 21.44 11.98 -8.56
C LEU A 167 22.52 12.72 -7.77
N ASN A 168 22.48 14.05 -7.86
CA ASN A 168 23.25 14.95 -6.99
C ASN A 168 22.46 15.24 -5.70
N THR A 169 23.12 15.87 -4.72
CA THR A 169 22.45 16.41 -3.53
C THR A 169 21.35 17.40 -3.92
N GLY A 170 20.23 17.36 -3.19
CA GLY A 170 19.09 18.24 -3.35
C GLY A 170 17.86 17.51 -3.85
N LYS A 171 16.89 18.30 -4.32
CA LYS A 171 15.58 17.81 -4.75
C LYS A 171 15.61 17.39 -6.22
N THR A 172 15.10 16.19 -6.49
CA THR A 172 14.80 15.67 -7.81
C THR A 172 13.32 15.31 -7.89
N THR A 173 12.72 15.55 -9.05
CA THR A 173 11.32 15.18 -9.35
C THR A 173 11.28 14.05 -10.37
N LEU A 174 10.35 13.13 -10.17
CA LEU A 174 9.89 12.18 -11.18
C LEU A 174 8.48 12.58 -11.64
N PRO A 175 8.20 12.57 -12.95
CA PRO A 175 9.16 12.29 -14.03
C PRO A 175 10.25 13.38 -14.13
N GLN A 176 11.47 12.99 -14.54
CA GLN A 176 12.60 13.89 -14.75
C GLN A 176 12.51 14.58 -16.12
N GLU A 177 13.29 15.63 -16.31
CA GLU A 177 13.46 16.25 -17.63
C GLU A 177 13.95 15.22 -18.67
N GLY A 178 13.34 15.22 -19.86
CA GLY A 178 13.59 14.22 -20.90
C GLY A 178 12.66 12.99 -20.87
N SER A 179 11.83 12.84 -19.83
CA SER A 179 10.76 11.84 -19.78
C SER A 179 9.65 12.10 -20.84
N PRO A 180 8.95 11.06 -21.35
CA PRO A 180 7.81 11.21 -22.26
C PRO A 180 6.61 11.94 -21.63
N ILE A 181 6.53 11.99 -20.30
CA ILE A 181 5.50 12.69 -19.53
C ILE A 181 6.12 13.64 -18.50
N THR A 182 5.37 14.67 -18.10
CA THR A 182 5.83 15.69 -17.12
C THR A 182 5.17 15.54 -15.74
N SER A 183 4.22 14.62 -15.60
CA SER A 183 3.49 14.27 -14.38
C SER A 183 2.79 12.94 -14.57
N PHE A 184 2.63 12.16 -13.50
CA PHE A 184 1.87 10.92 -13.54
C PHE A 184 0.37 11.20 -13.34
N PRO A 185 -0.51 10.73 -14.26
CA PRO A 185 -1.93 10.71 -13.99
C PRO A 185 -2.23 9.64 -12.92
N ILE A 186 -3.05 9.98 -11.93
CA ILE A 186 -3.59 9.00 -10.98
C ILE A 186 -4.78 8.32 -11.63
N GLU A 187 -4.61 7.04 -11.96
CA GLU A 187 -5.61 6.21 -12.63
C GLU A 187 -5.81 4.89 -11.87
N GLY A 188 -6.85 4.15 -12.23
CA GLY A 188 -7.15 2.86 -11.60
C GLY A 188 -8.02 2.96 -10.35
N GLU A 189 -7.98 1.91 -9.53
CA GLU A 189 -8.86 1.74 -8.37
C GLU A 189 -8.29 2.43 -7.13
N PRO A 190 -9.14 3.04 -6.28
CA PRO A 190 -8.74 3.54 -4.97
C PRO A 190 -8.07 2.46 -4.12
N GLY A 191 -7.02 2.85 -3.40
CA GLY A 191 -6.25 1.93 -2.59
C GLY A 191 -4.95 2.54 -2.08
N LYS A 192 -4.22 1.74 -1.33
CA LYS A 192 -2.90 2.13 -0.83
C LYS A 192 -1.86 1.85 -1.90
N GLU A 193 -1.00 2.82 -2.14
CA GLU A 193 0.22 2.62 -2.91
C GLU A 193 1.44 2.80 -2.01
N GLU A 194 2.45 1.99 -2.26
CA GLU A 194 3.63 1.90 -1.42
C GLU A 194 4.88 2.13 -2.26
N ILE A 195 5.83 2.90 -1.74
CA ILE A 195 7.03 3.27 -2.47
C ILE A 195 8.25 2.99 -1.60
N ILE A 196 9.24 2.34 -2.20
CA ILE A 196 10.55 2.12 -1.61
C ILE A 196 11.59 2.80 -2.50
N ALA A 197 12.43 3.64 -1.90
CA ALA A 197 13.63 4.15 -2.53
C ALA A 197 14.85 3.41 -1.97
N VAL A 198 15.66 2.85 -2.86
CA VAL A 198 16.98 2.29 -2.53
C VAL A 198 18.03 3.25 -3.03
N LEU A 199 18.85 3.76 -2.12
CA LEU A 199 19.92 4.70 -2.41
C LEU A 199 21.26 4.02 -2.19
N THR A 200 22.12 4.09 -3.20
CA THR A 200 23.47 3.51 -3.16
C THR A 200 24.48 4.54 -3.64
N LYS A 201 25.76 4.41 -3.24
CA LYS A 201 26.80 5.34 -3.74
C LYS A 201 27.12 5.10 -5.22
N GLU A 202 27.15 3.84 -5.62
CA GLU A 202 27.46 3.39 -6.97
C GLU A 202 26.26 2.69 -7.60
N VAL A 203 26.30 2.51 -8.92
CA VAL A 203 25.30 1.72 -9.65
C VAL A 203 25.28 0.29 -9.10
N PRO A 204 24.14 -0.24 -8.63
CA PRO A 204 24.07 -1.61 -8.15
C PRO A 204 24.42 -2.60 -9.24
N ALA A 205 25.13 -3.67 -8.86
CA ALA A 205 25.45 -4.78 -9.74
C ALA A 205 24.22 -5.70 -9.90
N LEU A 206 23.14 -5.17 -10.48
CA LEU A 206 21.88 -5.84 -10.77
C LEU A 206 21.70 -5.85 -12.29
N ASP A 207 21.75 -7.04 -12.89
CA ASP A 207 21.81 -7.18 -14.35
C ASP A 207 20.55 -6.65 -15.05
N TRP A 208 19.40 -6.76 -14.38
CA TRP A 208 18.11 -6.30 -14.87
C TRP A 208 17.95 -4.77 -14.90
N LEU A 209 18.87 -3.99 -14.32
CA LEU A 209 18.87 -2.52 -14.45
C LEU A 209 19.25 -2.05 -15.85
N ARG A 210 19.95 -2.89 -16.62
CA ARG A 210 20.37 -2.58 -17.98
C ARG A 210 19.27 -2.97 -18.96
N GLN A 211 18.21 -2.17 -19.02
CA GLN A 211 17.17 -2.37 -20.04
C GLN A 211 17.38 -1.42 -21.19
N GLU A 212 17.41 -1.96 -22.41
CA GLU A 212 17.50 -1.20 -23.66
C GLU A 212 16.13 -0.69 -24.13
N ASN A 213 15.05 -1.07 -23.42
CA ASN A 213 13.67 -0.73 -23.77
C ASN A 213 13.19 0.52 -23.02
N ASP A 214 12.35 1.32 -23.68
CA ASP A 214 11.75 2.55 -23.12
C ASP A 214 10.55 2.27 -22.19
N GLU A 215 10.26 1.01 -21.87
CA GLU A 215 9.15 0.62 -20.99
C GLU A 215 9.56 0.54 -19.51
N VAL A 216 8.59 0.79 -18.63
CA VAL A 216 8.77 0.67 -17.18
C VAL A 216 8.87 -0.81 -16.83
N LEU A 217 9.95 -1.18 -16.12
CA LEU A 217 10.15 -2.57 -15.72
C LEU A 217 9.11 -3.00 -14.67
N LYS A 218 8.32 -4.01 -15.02
CA LYS A 218 7.53 -4.78 -14.06
C LYS A 218 8.43 -5.69 -13.23
N LEU A 219 8.39 -5.54 -11.91
CA LEU A 219 9.20 -6.32 -10.99
C LEU A 219 8.57 -7.69 -10.74
N GLU A 220 9.44 -8.70 -10.64
CA GLU A 220 9.08 -10.09 -10.38
C GLU A 220 9.85 -10.57 -9.15
N ALA A 221 9.53 -11.78 -8.67
CA ALA A 221 10.15 -12.31 -7.46
C ALA A 221 11.68 -12.42 -7.59
N SER A 222 12.20 -12.79 -8.76
CA SER A 222 13.63 -12.85 -9.04
C SER A 222 14.32 -11.49 -8.83
N HIS A 223 13.74 -10.41 -9.37
CA HIS A 223 14.27 -9.05 -9.24
C HIS A 223 14.39 -8.62 -7.77
N LEU A 224 13.35 -8.89 -6.97
CA LEU A 224 13.38 -8.56 -5.53
C LEU A 224 14.34 -9.44 -4.74
N ILE A 225 14.49 -10.73 -5.07
CA ILE A 225 15.46 -11.62 -4.42
C ILE A 225 16.88 -11.10 -4.64
N GLU A 226 17.23 -10.72 -5.88
CA GLU A 226 18.55 -10.16 -6.20
C GLU A 226 18.79 -8.83 -5.50
N LEU A 227 17.78 -7.94 -5.46
CA LEU A 227 17.87 -6.68 -4.74
C LEU A 227 18.07 -6.89 -3.24
N LEU A 228 17.28 -7.77 -2.62
CA LEU A 228 17.40 -8.13 -1.21
C LEU A 228 18.78 -8.69 -0.89
N LYS A 229 19.30 -9.57 -1.75
CA LYS A 229 20.66 -10.08 -1.62
C LYS A 229 21.69 -8.95 -1.68
N TYR A 230 21.57 -8.06 -2.67
CA TYR A 230 22.48 -6.93 -2.83
C TYR A 230 22.50 -6.02 -1.59
N VAL A 231 21.33 -5.64 -1.06
CA VAL A 231 21.24 -4.76 0.11
C VAL A 231 21.62 -5.47 1.40
N THR A 232 21.45 -6.78 1.53
CA THR A 232 21.85 -7.50 2.75
C THR A 232 23.35 -7.83 2.78
N GLU A 233 23.98 -8.00 1.63
CA GLU A 233 25.41 -8.34 1.52
C GLU A 233 26.34 -7.11 1.49
N ARG A 234 25.86 -5.95 0.98
CA ARG A 234 26.64 -4.70 0.95
C ARG A 234 26.19 -3.75 2.04
N GLY A 235 27.13 -3.10 2.75
CA GLY A 235 26.82 -2.25 3.91
C GLY A 235 26.58 -0.76 3.63
N ASP A 236 26.59 -0.31 2.37
CA ASP A 236 26.56 1.13 2.03
C ASP A 236 25.34 1.49 1.18
N TYR A 237 24.18 1.44 1.82
CA TYR A 237 22.87 1.75 1.23
C TYR A 237 21.99 2.51 2.22
N GLN A 238 20.97 3.19 1.69
CA GLN A 238 19.84 3.68 2.48
C GLN A 238 18.56 3.19 1.83
N LEU A 239 17.68 2.60 2.63
CA LEU A 239 16.33 2.22 2.20
C LEU A 239 15.32 3.15 2.86
N TRP A 240 14.53 3.83 2.04
CA TRP A 240 13.45 4.67 2.49
C TRP A 240 12.12 4.10 2.06
N TYR A 241 11.12 4.33 2.90
CA TYR A 241 9.75 3.89 2.64
C TYR A 241 8.77 5.06 2.82
N THR A 242 7.80 5.14 1.93
CA THR A 242 6.63 6.02 2.06
C THR A 242 5.42 5.35 1.43
N ASP A 243 4.23 5.82 1.80
CA ASP A 243 2.97 5.40 1.20
C ASP A 243 1.98 6.55 1.16
N TYR A 244 0.96 6.36 0.33
CA TYR A 244 -0.15 7.28 0.17
C TYR A 244 -1.44 6.53 -0.22
N MET A 245 -2.57 7.20 -0.05
CA MET A 245 -3.88 6.67 -0.37
C MET A 245 -4.43 7.29 -1.67
N VAL A 246 -4.72 6.46 -2.65
CA VAL A 246 -5.53 6.84 -3.81
C VAL A 246 -7.00 6.76 -3.39
N ILE A 247 -7.74 7.86 -3.53
CA ILE A 247 -9.15 7.96 -3.17
C ILE A 247 -10.02 8.19 -4.41
N ALA A 248 -11.26 7.71 -4.35
CA ALA A 248 -12.24 7.95 -5.41
C ALA A 248 -12.47 9.45 -5.63
N ARG A 249 -12.87 9.79 -6.86
CA ARG A 249 -13.20 11.16 -7.27
C ARG A 249 -14.48 11.69 -6.62
#